data_AF-A0A920ICJ0-F1
#
_entry.id   AF-A0A920ICJ0-F1
#
_cell.length_a   1.000
_cell.length_b   1.000
_cell.length_c   1.000
_cell.angle_alpha   90.00
_cell.angle_beta   90.00
_cell.angle_gamma   90.00
#
_symmetry.space_group_name_H-M   'P 1'
#
loop_
_entity.id
_entity.type
_entity.pdbx_description
1 polymer ?
#
loop_
_entity_poly.entity_id
_entity_poly.type
_entity_poly.pdbx_seq_one_letter_code
_entity_poly.pdbx_strand_id
1 'polypeptide(L)'
;MPVEIVHGKTLDIVKEIAPKKVITPYTSDLELRRLIREISVEFELEFVYPNAFVHIDDNFNFTRFFKYWNKAKKTAFQVNTK
;
A
#
# COMPACT_ATOMS: atom_id res chain seq x y z
N MET A 1 -4.75 -24.17 -2.74
CA MET A 1 -3.35 -24.55 -2.52
C MET A 1 -3.06 -24.46 -1.04
N PRO A 2 -2.27 -25.38 -0.47
CA PRO A 2 -1.76 -25.21 0.89
C PRO A 2 -0.90 -23.95 0.97
N VAL A 3 -0.99 -23.24 2.09
CA VAL A 3 -0.12 -22.08 2.37
C VAL A 3 1.10 -22.61 3.11
N GLU A 4 2.28 -22.32 2.57
CA GLU A 4 3.55 -22.66 3.20
C GLU A 4 4.20 -21.38 3.75
N ILE A 5 4.64 -21.45 5.01
CA ILE A 5 5.42 -20.38 5.64
C ILE A 5 6.86 -20.87 5.70
N VAL A 6 7.72 -20.17 4.96
CA VAL A 6 9.15 -20.45 4.86
C VAL A 6 9.94 -19.38 5.60
N HIS A 7 10.98 -19.82 6.32
CA HIS A 7 11.85 -18.93 7.08
C HIS A 7 13.19 -18.73 6.35
N GLY A 8 13.61 -17.48 6.22
CA GLY A 8 14.89 -17.13 5.59
C GLY A 8 14.85 -15.74 4.98
N LYS A 9 15.93 -15.39 4.27
CA LYS A 9 15.96 -14.16 3.47
C LYS A 9 15.11 -14.37 2.22
N THR A 10 14.16 -13.47 1.99
CA THR A 10 13.18 -13.60 0.91
C THR A 10 13.82 -13.81 -0.46
N LEU A 11 14.90 -13.08 -0.79
CA LEU A 11 15.56 -13.21 -2.08
C LEU A 11 16.18 -14.60 -2.28
N ASP A 12 16.83 -15.13 -1.25
CA ASP A 12 17.48 -16.45 -1.30
C ASP A 12 16.44 -17.56 -1.47
N ILE A 13 15.34 -17.47 -0.71
CA ILE A 13 14.23 -18.43 -0.78
C ILE A 13 13.53 -18.38 -2.14
N VAL A 14 13.27 -17.19 -2.68
CA VAL A 14 12.63 -17.05 -4.00
C VAL A 14 13.54 -17.60 -5.10
N LYS A 15 14.86 -17.42 -4.99
CA LYS A 15 15.84 -18.00 -5.92
C LYS A 15 15.88 -19.52 -5.85
N GLU A 16 15.82 -20.10 -4.66
CA GLU A 16 15.77 -21.54 -4.46
C GLU A 16 14.48 -22.16 -5.03
N ILE A 17 13.34 -21.51 -4.80
CA ILE A 17 12.04 -21.95 -5.35
C ILE A 17 11.99 -21.80 -6.88
N ALA A 18 12.72 -20.83 -7.44
CA ALA A 18 12.78 -20.52 -8.86
C ALA A 18 11.39 -20.44 -9.54
N PRO A 19 10.46 -19.60 -9.03
CA PRO A 19 9.10 -19.54 -9.55
C PRO A 19 9.08 -18.95 -10.97
N LYS A 20 8.15 -19.41 -11.80
CA LYS A 20 7.92 -18.79 -13.12
C LYS A 20 7.46 -17.33 -13.00
N LYS A 21 6.68 -17.03 -11.97
CA LYS A 21 6.07 -15.72 -11.72
C LYS A 21 5.81 -15.50 -10.24
N VAL A 22 6.03 -14.28 -9.77
CA VAL A 22 5.74 -13.82 -8.41
C VAL A 22 4.52 -12.89 -8.46
N ILE A 23 3.49 -13.21 -7.68
CA ILE A 23 2.28 -12.41 -7.54
C ILE A 23 2.26 -11.85 -6.12
N THR A 24 2.19 -10.53 -5.99
CA THR A 24 2.23 -9.86 -4.68
C THR A 24 1.30 -8.65 -4.63
N PRO A 25 0.69 -8.33 -3.47
CA PRO A 25 -0.05 -7.09 -3.32
C PRO A 25 0.82 -5.86 -3.57
N TYR A 26 0.23 -4.82 -4.17
CA TYR A 26 0.89 -3.52 -4.24
C TYR A 26 1.08 -2.93 -2.83
N THR A 27 2.24 -2.33 -2.60
CA THR A 27 2.57 -1.65 -1.34
C THR A 27 3.19 -0.28 -1.60
N SER A 28 2.94 0.68 -0.71
CA SER A 28 3.62 2.00 -0.68
C SER A 28 4.90 2.01 0.15
N ASP A 29 5.19 0.94 0.86
CA ASP A 29 6.40 0.81 1.68
C ASP A 29 7.66 0.75 0.80
N LEU A 30 8.65 1.59 1.13
CA LEU A 30 9.87 1.75 0.34
C LEU A 30 10.80 0.54 0.43
N GLU A 31 10.92 -0.07 1.61
CA GLU A 31 11.80 -1.22 1.83
C GLU A 31 11.24 -2.45 1.13
N LEU A 32 9.93 -2.67 1.24
CA LEU A 32 9.26 -3.75 0.51
C LEU A 32 9.35 -3.54 -1.00
N ARG A 33 9.19 -2.31 -1.50
CA ARG A 33 9.38 -2.02 -2.94
C ARG A 33 10.79 -2.31 -3.42
N ARG A 34 11.80 -1.98 -2.61
CA ARG A 34 13.19 -2.27 -2.94
C ARG A 34 13.43 -3.77 -3.05
N LEU A 35 12.96 -4.54 -2.07
CA LEU A 35 13.03 -6.00 -2.08
C LEU A 35 12.31 -6.60 -3.29
N ILE A 36 11.09 -6.16 -3.57
CA ILE A 36 10.30 -6.63 -4.72
C ILE A 36 11.00 -6.28 -6.04
N ARG A 37 11.65 -5.10 -6.12
CA ARG A 37 12.43 -4.71 -7.29
C ARG A 37 13.62 -5.63 -7.51
N GLU A 38 14.34 -6.01 -6.45
CA GLU A 38 15.44 -6.98 -6.55
C GLU A 38 14.96 -8.34 -7.09
N ILE A 39 13.80 -8.81 -6.65
CA ILE A 39 13.18 -10.04 -7.18
C ILE A 39 12.80 -9.90 -8.67
N SER A 40 12.27 -8.74 -9.07
CA SER A 40 11.83 -8.50 -10.46
C SER A 40 12.96 -8.49 -11.51
N VAL A 41 14.22 -8.43 -11.07
CA VAL A 41 15.38 -8.53 -11.98
C VAL A 41 15.47 -9.92 -12.60
N GLU A 42 15.09 -10.96 -11.85
CA GLU A 42 15.26 -12.36 -12.26
C GLU A 42 13.92 -13.05 -12.56
N PHE A 43 12.81 -12.57 -12.00
CA PHE A 43 11.50 -13.23 -12.09
C PHE A 43 10.41 -12.29 -12.60
N GLU A 44 9.44 -12.84 -13.36
CA GLU A 44 8.24 -12.10 -13.76
C GLU A 44 7.45 -11.70 -12.51
N LEU A 45 7.05 -10.42 -12.42
CA LEU A 45 6.34 -9.86 -11.29
C LEU A 45 4.96 -9.33 -11.70
N GLU A 46 3.94 -9.66 -10.92
CA GLU A 46 2.60 -9.10 -11.04
C GLU A 46 2.14 -8.51 -9.71
N PHE A 47 1.62 -7.28 -9.78
CA PHE A 47 1.03 -6.59 -8.65
C PHE A 47 -0.48 -6.75 -8.62
N VAL A 48 -0.99 -7.19 -7.47
CA VAL A 48 -2.43 -7.15 -7.17
C VAL A 48 -2.72 -5.83 -6.46
N TYR A 49 -3.43 -4.94 -7.14
CA TYR A 49 -3.87 -3.68 -6.54
C TYR A 49 -5.13 -3.92 -5.70
N PRO A 50 -5.22 -3.36 -4.49
CA PRO A 50 -6.44 -3.43 -3.72
C PRO A 50 -7.56 -2.71 -4.48
N ASN A 51 -8.78 -3.23 -4.34
CA ASN A 51 -9.96 -2.53 -4.85
C ASN A 51 -10.00 -1.13 -4.24
N ALA A 52 -10.16 -0.12 -5.09
CA ALA A 52 -10.29 1.25 -4.63
C ALA A 52 -11.51 1.35 -3.71
N PHE A 53 -11.32 1.95 -2.53
CA PHE A 53 -12.45 2.22 -1.62
C PHE A 53 -13.47 3.16 -2.26
N VAL A 54 -13.01 4.08 -3.10
CA VAL A 54 -13.82 5.01 -3.87
C VAL A 54 -13.08 5.41 -5.14
N HIS A 55 -13.80 5.56 -6.24
CA HIS A 55 -13.30 6.16 -7.47
C HIS A 55 -13.65 7.65 -7.45
N ILE A 56 -12.63 8.50 -7.50
CA ILE A 56 -12.78 9.95 -7.54
C ILE A 56 -12.38 10.41 -8.93
N ASP A 57 -13.24 11.20 -9.57
CA ASP A 57 -12.97 11.83 -10.87
C ASP A 57 -11.74 12.75 -10.76
N ASP A 58 -10.87 12.78 -11.76
CA ASP A 58 -9.69 13.65 -11.77
C ASP A 58 -10.06 15.14 -11.68
N ASN A 59 -11.28 15.51 -12.08
CA ASN A 59 -11.82 16.86 -11.97
C ASN A 59 -12.41 17.17 -10.57
N PHE A 60 -12.37 16.22 -9.63
CA PHE A 60 -12.95 16.39 -8.32
C PHE A 60 -12.13 17.34 -7.46
N ASN A 61 -12.65 18.54 -7.26
CA ASN A 61 -12.01 19.53 -6.41
C ASN A 61 -12.26 19.22 -4.92
N PHE A 62 -11.23 18.77 -4.22
CA PHE A 62 -11.21 18.49 -2.77
C PHE A 62 -11.31 19.77 -1.91
N THR A 63 -12.29 20.64 -2.15
CA THR A 63 -12.51 21.87 -1.37
C THR A 63 -13.23 21.61 -0.04
N ARG A 64 -14.05 20.55 0.04
CA ARG A 64 -14.96 20.37 1.18
C ARG A 64 -14.35 19.60 2.35
N PHE A 65 -13.48 18.61 2.10
CA PHE A 65 -12.91 17.79 3.17
C PHE A 65 -12.11 18.65 4.17
N PHE A 66 -11.27 19.54 3.66
CA PHE A 66 -10.54 20.52 4.48
C PHE A 66 -11.46 21.58 5.10
N LYS A 67 -12.57 21.96 4.45
CA LYS A 67 -13.53 22.92 5.02
C LYS A 67 -14.21 22.36 6.28
N TYR A 68 -14.59 21.08 6.27
CA TYR A 68 -15.15 20.41 7.45
C TYR A 68 -14.10 20.18 8.53
N TRP A 69 -12.87 19.74 8.17
CA TRP A 69 -11.78 19.61 9.13
C TRP A 69 -11.40 20.95 9.78
N ASN A 70 -11.33 22.03 9.00
CA ASN A 70 -11.05 23.37 9.50
C ASN A 70 -12.20 23.93 10.35
N LYS A 71 -13.45 23.58 10.04
CA LYS A 71 -14.61 23.92 10.89
C LYS A 71 -14.53 23.16 12.22
N ALA A 72 -14.29 21.85 12.17
CA ALA A 72 -14.12 21.02 13.36
C ALA A 72 -12.95 21.50 14.23
N LYS A 73 -11.80 21.89 13.64
CA LYS A 73 -10.67 22.48 14.39
C LYS A 73 -11.06 23.76 15.14
N LYS A 74 -11.92 24.59 14.55
CA LYS A 74 -12.39 25.84 15.16
C LYS A 74 -13.46 25.64 16.24
N THR A 75 -14.28 24.59 16.13
CA THR A 75 -15.43 24.39 17.02
C THR A 75 -15.21 23.31 18.09
N ALA A 76 -14.42 22.28 17.82
CA ALA A 76 -14.26 21.13 18.71
C ALA A 76 -13.19 21.31 19.79
N PHE A 77 -12.25 22.25 19.61
CA PHE A 77 -11.17 22.53 20.57
C PHE A 77 -11.39 23.82 21.39
N GLN A 78 -12.57 24.46 21.29
CA GLN A 78 -12.92 25.53 22.22
C GLN A 78 -13.29 24.91 23.56
N VAL A 79 -12.31 24.83 24.47
CA VAL A 79 -12.58 24.61 25.89
C VAL A 79 -13.38 25.81 26.36
N ASN A 80 -14.64 25.61 26.76
CA ASN A 80 -15.45 26.64 27.40
C ASN A 80 -14.79 27.00 28.75
N THR A 81 -13.87 27.97 28.76
CA THR A 81 -13.51 28.67 29.98
C THR A 81 -14.68 29.55 30.36
N LYS A 82 -15.45 29.08 31.35
CA LYS A 82 -16.42 29.87 32.10
C LYS A 82 -15.73 30.99 32.86
#